data_AF-A0A931LVT9-F1
#
_entry.id   AF-A0A931LVT9-F1
#
_cell.length_a   1.000
_cell.length_b   1.000
_cell.length_c   1.000
_cell.angle_alpha   90.00
_cell.angle_beta   90.00
_cell.angle_gamma   90.00
#
_symmetry.space_group_name_H-M   'P 1'
#
loop_
_entity.id
_entity.type
_entity.pdbx_description
1 polymer ?
#
loop_
_entity_poly.entity_id
_entity_poly.type
_entity_poly.pdbx_seq_one_letter_code
_entity_poly.pdbx_strand_id
1 'polypeptide(L)'
;QEGHDEILSFRQAVDIVGRETAEWAQHTTLTLYHSAARHAEQQGLILADTKFEFGETPDGLIWIDEALTPDSSRYWEPSLYEPGHAQPSYDKQFVRDYLETLAWDKRPPGPTLPPEIVARTLDKYLEAYARITGKSLALQAV
;
A
#
# COMPACT_ATOMS: atom_id res chain seq x y z
N GLN A 1 -8.06 -22.16 7.57
CA GLN A 1 -8.83 -20.93 7.80
C GLN A 1 -8.30 -19.92 6.82
N GLU A 2 -9.10 -19.54 5.84
CA GLU A 2 -8.87 -18.32 5.07
C GLU A 2 -9.31 -17.16 5.96
N GLY A 3 -8.46 -16.14 6.09
CA GLY A 3 -8.75 -14.95 6.89
C GLY A 3 -8.39 -13.73 6.07
N HIS A 4 -9.39 -12.92 5.75
CA HIS A 4 -9.15 -11.53 5.36
C HIS A 4 -8.97 -10.70 6.62
N ASP A 5 -8.28 -9.57 6.50
CA ASP A 5 -8.22 -8.59 7.58
C ASP A 5 -9.62 -8.12 7.93
N GLU A 6 -9.94 -8.13 9.22
CA GLU A 6 -11.19 -7.61 9.75
C GLU A 6 -10.98 -6.19 10.28
N ILE A 7 -11.95 -5.30 10.00
CA ILE A 7 -11.92 -3.96 10.56
C ILE A 7 -12.20 -4.04 12.06
N LEU A 8 -11.23 -3.61 12.86
CA LEU A 8 -11.37 -3.53 14.31
C LEU A 8 -11.63 -2.09 14.75
N SER A 9 -12.53 -1.93 15.71
CA SER A 9 -12.61 -0.69 16.47
C SER A 9 -11.37 -0.53 17.36
N PHE A 10 -11.05 0.72 17.74
CA PHE A 10 -9.95 0.98 18.67
C PHE A 10 -10.11 0.22 20.00
N ARG A 11 -11.35 0.07 20.49
CA ARG A 11 -11.63 -0.71 21.70
C ARG A 11 -11.22 -2.17 21.53
N GLN A 12 -11.58 -2.80 20.42
CA GLN A 12 -11.18 -4.18 20.14
C GLN A 12 -9.66 -4.31 20.02
N ALA A 13 -8.98 -3.32 19.42
CA ALA A 13 -7.52 -3.31 19.38
C ALA A 13 -6.93 -3.23 20.81
N VAL A 14 -7.45 -2.37 21.68
CA VAL A 14 -7.05 -2.29 23.11
C VAL A 14 -7.27 -3.62 23.82
N ASP A 15 -8.38 -4.32 23.57
CA ASP A 15 -8.66 -5.62 24.18
C ASP A 15 -7.67 -6.72 23.72
N ILE A 16 -7.04 -6.56 22.55
CA ILE A 16 -6.08 -7.51 21.97
C ILE A 16 -4.64 -7.21 22.40
N VAL A 17 -4.18 -5.97 22.22
CA VAL A 17 -2.76 -5.59 22.41
C VAL A 17 -2.50 -4.78 23.68
N GLY A 18 -3.54 -4.43 24.43
CA GLY A 18 -3.45 -3.56 25.59
C GLY A 18 -3.52 -2.07 25.23
N ARG A 19 -3.92 -1.25 26.20
CA ARG A 19 -4.16 0.19 26.02
C ARG A 19 -2.92 0.94 25.55
N GLU A 20 -1.81 0.75 26.24
CA GLU A 20 -0.56 1.48 25.98
C GLU A 20 -0.07 1.23 24.56
N THR A 21 0.01 -0.03 24.14
CA THR A 21 0.40 -0.43 22.78
C THR A 21 -0.57 0.12 21.72
N ALA A 22 -1.88 0.05 21.96
CA ALA A 22 -2.88 0.55 21.01
C ALA A 22 -2.78 2.08 20.84
N GLU A 23 -2.63 2.82 21.94
CA GLU A 23 -2.46 4.28 21.93
C GLU A 23 -1.14 4.68 21.24
N TRP A 24 -0.05 3.96 21.52
CA TRP A 24 1.22 4.16 20.83
C TRP A 24 1.12 3.91 19.33
N ALA A 25 0.50 2.79 18.92
CA ALA A 25 0.36 2.41 17.52
C ALA A 25 -0.50 3.44 16.76
N GLN A 26 -1.60 3.90 17.35
CA GLN A 26 -2.43 4.95 16.75
C GLN A 26 -1.65 6.26 16.57
N HIS A 27 -0.99 6.71 17.64
CA HIS A 27 -0.24 7.97 17.61
C HIS A 27 0.89 7.92 16.57
N THR A 28 1.67 6.84 16.57
CA THR A 28 2.80 6.63 15.67
C THR A 28 2.33 6.52 14.22
N THR A 29 1.28 5.72 13.95
CA THR A 29 0.68 5.56 12.62
C THR A 29 0.23 6.89 12.04
N LEU A 30 -0.53 7.69 12.79
CA LEU A 30 -1.04 8.98 12.31
C LEU A 30 0.10 9.98 12.09
N THR A 31 1.10 10.00 12.97
CA THR A 31 2.28 10.87 12.81
C THR A 31 3.05 10.54 11.53
N LEU A 32 3.32 9.25 11.29
CA LEU A 32 4.00 8.77 10.09
C LEU A 32 3.17 9.06 8.83
N TYR A 33 1.88 8.76 8.84
CA TYR A 33 0.97 9.03 7.74
C TYR A 33 0.94 10.51 7.38
N HIS A 34 0.77 11.42 8.35
CA HIS A 34 0.76 12.86 8.06
C HIS A 34 2.09 13.38 7.53
N SER A 35 3.22 12.80 7.97
CA SER A 35 4.51 13.13 7.40
C SER A 35 4.63 12.66 5.94
N ALA A 36 4.24 11.42 5.67
CA ALA A 36 4.28 10.83 4.34
C ALA A 36 3.32 11.51 3.36
N ALA A 37 2.09 11.81 3.79
CA ALA A 37 1.09 12.48 2.98
C ALA A 37 1.53 13.89 2.55
N ARG A 38 2.14 14.66 3.47
CA ARG A 38 2.72 15.98 3.13
C ARG A 38 3.86 15.86 2.13
N HIS A 39 4.71 14.84 2.27
CA HIS A 39 5.78 14.58 1.31
C HIS A 39 5.22 14.20 -0.06
N ALA A 40 4.24 13.29 -0.11
CA ALA A 40 3.56 12.90 -1.35
C ALA A 40 2.93 14.10 -2.06
N GLU A 41 2.27 14.98 -1.31
CA GLU A 41 1.67 16.21 -1.83
C GLU A 41 2.72 17.13 -2.48
N GLN A 42 3.91 17.27 -1.87
CA GLN A 42 5.02 18.02 -2.47
C GLN A 42 5.54 17.40 -3.77
N GLN A 43 5.35 16.10 -3.97
CA GLN A 43 5.65 15.39 -5.22
C GLN A 43 4.44 15.33 -6.19
N GLY A 44 3.37 16.07 -5.88
CA GLY A 44 2.16 16.14 -6.68
C GLY A 44 1.29 14.89 -6.63
N LEU A 45 1.35 14.13 -5.54
CA LEU A 45 0.58 12.90 -5.32
C LEU A 45 -0.36 13.05 -4.12
N ILE A 46 -1.49 12.35 -4.15
CA ILE A 46 -2.35 12.14 -2.97
C ILE A 46 -2.02 10.77 -2.39
N LEU A 47 -1.59 10.70 -1.13
CA LEU A 47 -1.56 9.46 -0.37
C LEU A 47 -2.93 9.28 0.30
N ALA A 48 -3.76 8.39 -0.22
CA ALA A 48 -5.13 8.20 0.26
C ALA A 48 -5.19 7.38 1.55
N ASP A 49 -4.41 6.31 1.62
CA ASP A 49 -4.26 5.44 2.77
C ASP A 49 -2.96 4.63 2.69
N THR A 50 -2.57 4.05 3.82
CA THR A 50 -1.44 3.13 3.93
C THR A 50 -1.65 2.16 5.09
N LYS A 51 -1.01 1.00 5.01
CA LYS A 51 -0.83 0.08 6.15
C LYS A 51 0.60 0.22 6.69
N PHE A 52 0.74 0.16 8.02
CA PHE A 52 2.01 -0.05 8.71
C PHE A 52 1.90 -1.31 9.56
N GLU A 53 3.00 -2.02 9.71
CA GLU A 53 3.10 -3.13 10.66
C GLU A 53 4.16 -2.82 11.70
N PHE A 54 3.86 -3.20 12.95
CA PHE A 54 4.77 -3.03 14.07
C PHE A 54 4.99 -4.38 14.76
N GLY A 55 6.24 -4.66 15.08
CA GLY A 55 6.65 -5.83 15.84
C GLY A 55 6.98 -5.45 17.28
N GLU A 56 6.85 -6.41 18.18
CA GLU A 56 7.28 -6.26 19.57
C GLU A 56 8.56 -7.07 19.81
N THR A 57 9.52 -6.45 20.48
CA THR A 57 10.79 -7.06 20.88
C THR A 57 11.03 -6.82 22.38
N PRO A 58 12.00 -7.50 23.02
CA PRO A 58 12.36 -7.20 24.41
C PRO A 58 12.79 -5.75 24.66
N ASP A 59 13.26 -5.05 23.62
CA ASP A 59 13.68 -3.65 23.68
C ASP A 59 12.55 -2.66 23.37
N GLY A 60 11.36 -3.17 23.02
CA GLY A 60 10.16 -2.38 22.72
C GLY A 60 9.60 -2.61 21.31
N LEU A 61 8.68 -1.72 20.92
CA LEU A 61 7.99 -1.75 19.63
C LEU A 61 8.89 -1.21 18.51
N ILE A 62 8.90 -1.92 17.39
CA ILE A 62 9.67 -1.58 16.19
C ILE A 62 8.77 -1.55 14.96
N TRP A 63 9.16 -0.78 13.95
CA TRP A 63 8.58 -0.90 12.61
C TRP A 63 9.05 -2.23 11.99
N ILE A 64 8.12 -2.94 11.35
CA ILE A 64 8.41 -4.10 10.49
C ILE A 64 7.70 -3.96 9.13
N ASP A 65 7.91 -4.94 8.25
CA ASP A 65 7.34 -4.97 6.89
C ASP A 65 7.73 -3.76 6.02
N GLU A 66 7.23 -3.72 4.79
CA GLU A 66 7.23 -2.52 3.96
C GLU A 66 6.20 -1.48 4.46
N ALA A 67 6.40 -0.22 4.08
CA ALA A 67 5.30 0.74 4.06
C ALA A 67 5.54 1.84 3.03
N LEU A 68 4.49 2.58 2.71
CA LEU A 68 4.51 3.69 1.75
C LEU A 68 4.86 3.25 0.32
N THR A 69 4.82 1.94 0.06
CA THR A 69 4.99 1.34 -1.26
C THR A 69 3.63 1.28 -1.98
N PRO A 70 3.59 1.12 -3.31
CA PRO A 70 2.32 0.94 -4.02
C PRO A 70 1.56 -0.36 -3.67
N ASP A 71 2.19 -1.28 -2.95
CA ASP A 71 1.56 -2.50 -2.43
C ASP A 71 0.83 -2.26 -1.10
N SER A 72 1.44 -1.45 -0.25
CA SER A 72 0.96 -1.13 1.10
C SER A 72 0.13 0.16 1.17
N SER A 73 0.09 0.94 0.08
CA SER A 73 -0.49 2.28 0.05
C SER A 73 -1.17 2.61 -1.27
N ARG A 74 -2.21 3.44 -1.21
CA ARG A 74 -2.88 3.99 -2.40
C ARG A 74 -2.40 5.41 -2.67
N TYR A 75 -1.71 5.57 -3.80
CA TYR A 75 -1.35 6.88 -4.34
C TYR A 75 -2.28 7.23 -5.50
N TRP A 76 -2.79 8.46 -5.51
CA TRP A 76 -3.66 8.97 -6.59
C TRP A 76 -3.08 10.23 -7.20
N GLU A 77 -3.45 10.46 -8.46
CA GLU A 77 -3.16 11.72 -9.13
C GLU A 77 -4.18 12.80 -8.81
N PRO A 78 -3.75 13.97 -8.29
CA PRO A 78 -4.65 15.09 -8.04
C PRO A 78 -5.46 15.50 -9.27
N SER A 79 -4.85 15.44 -10.47
CA SER A 79 -5.50 15.82 -11.73
C SER A 79 -6.58 14.85 -12.21
N LEU A 80 -6.58 13.61 -11.69
CA LEU A 80 -7.55 12.57 -12.02
C LEU A 80 -8.50 12.25 -10.87
N TYR A 81 -8.29 12.89 -9.71
CA TYR A 81 -9.09 12.66 -8.52
C TYR A 81 -10.47 13.33 -8.65
N GLU A 82 -11.52 12.53 -8.47
CA GLU A 82 -12.90 13.02 -8.40
C GLU A 82 -13.70 12.19 -7.36
N PRO A 83 -14.32 12.84 -6.35
CA PRO A 83 -15.04 12.12 -5.31
C PRO A 83 -16.29 11.42 -5.86
N GLY A 84 -16.64 10.26 -5.27
CA GLY A 84 -17.86 9.52 -5.60
C GLY A 84 -17.67 8.29 -6.50
N HIS A 85 -16.43 7.97 -6.89
CA HIS A 85 -16.10 6.74 -7.62
C HIS A 85 -14.73 6.18 -7.24
N ALA A 86 -14.32 5.06 -7.88
CA ALA A 86 -12.99 4.49 -7.74
C ALA A 86 -11.95 5.36 -8.43
N GLN A 87 -10.81 5.60 -7.78
CA GLN A 87 -9.74 6.46 -8.29
C GLN A 87 -8.67 5.62 -9.00
N PRO A 88 -8.06 6.12 -10.09
CA PRO A 88 -6.86 5.52 -10.64
C PRO A 88 -5.74 5.49 -9.57
N SER A 89 -5.22 4.30 -9.30
CA SER A 89 -4.20 4.05 -8.28
C SER A 89 -2.89 3.61 -8.95
N TYR A 90 -1.76 3.94 -8.31
CA TYR A 90 -0.42 3.47 -8.72
C TYR A 90 -0.13 2.00 -8.34
N ASP A 91 -1.15 1.26 -7.92
CA ASP A 91 -1.03 -0.10 -7.42
C ASP A 91 -1.16 -1.18 -8.52
N LYS A 92 -1.39 -2.42 -8.08
CA LYS A 92 -1.61 -3.61 -8.91
C LYS A 92 -2.88 -3.57 -9.79
N GLN A 93 -3.46 -2.41 -10.07
CA GLN A 93 -4.70 -2.29 -10.82
C GLN A 93 -4.64 -2.99 -12.19
N PHE A 94 -3.53 -2.91 -12.93
CA PHE A 94 -3.38 -3.62 -14.22
C PHE A 94 -3.44 -5.14 -14.08
N VAL A 95 -2.86 -5.68 -13.01
CA VAL A 95 -2.92 -7.11 -12.71
C VAL A 95 -4.34 -7.48 -12.31
N ARG A 96 -4.98 -6.70 -11.42
CA ARG A 96 -6.36 -6.93 -10.99
C ARG A 96 -7.31 -6.93 -12.19
N ASP A 97 -7.27 -5.88 -13.00
CA ASP A 97 -8.10 -5.73 -14.19
C ASP A 97 -7.90 -6.90 -15.17
N TYR A 98 -6.66 -7.31 -15.41
CA TYR A 98 -6.37 -8.47 -16.25
C TYR A 98 -6.95 -9.75 -15.67
N LEU A 99 -6.77 -10.01 -14.37
CA LEU A 99 -7.28 -11.21 -13.72
C LEU A 99 -8.81 -11.30 -13.74
N GLU A 100 -9.51 -10.16 -13.66
CA GLU A 100 -10.98 -10.10 -13.78
C GLU A 100 -11.46 -10.42 -15.21
N THR A 101 -10.60 -10.38 -16.24
CA THR A 101 -10.96 -10.86 -17.59
C THR A 101 -10.90 -12.38 -17.73
N LEU A 102 -10.31 -13.08 -16.76
CA LEU A 102 -10.11 -14.53 -16.80
C LEU A 102 -11.22 -15.25 -16.04
N ALA A 103 -11.59 -16.45 -16.50
CA ALA A 103 -12.46 -17.36 -15.75
C ALA A 103 -11.69 -18.10 -14.63
N TRP A 104 -10.85 -17.37 -13.89
CA TRP A 104 -10.05 -17.91 -12.78
C TRP A 104 -10.81 -17.73 -11.46
N ASP A 105 -10.95 -18.81 -10.69
CA ASP A 105 -11.68 -18.84 -9.42
C ASP A 105 -10.87 -18.28 -8.23
N LYS A 106 -9.76 -17.59 -8.52
CA LYS A 106 -8.82 -17.01 -7.55
C LYS A 106 -8.14 -18.04 -6.65
N ARG A 107 -8.10 -19.32 -7.06
CA ARG A 107 -7.39 -20.39 -6.34
C ARG A 107 -6.04 -20.72 -6.96
N PRO A 108 -5.02 -21.07 -6.15
CA PRO A 108 -3.73 -21.52 -6.67
C PRO A 108 -3.85 -22.80 -7.52
N PRO A 109 -3.02 -22.95 -8.58
CA PRO A 109 -2.05 -21.98 -9.07
C PRO A 109 -2.72 -20.81 -9.83
N GLY A 110 -2.18 -19.61 -9.64
CA GLY A 110 -2.62 -18.44 -10.40
C GLY A 110 -2.19 -18.50 -11.87
N PRO A 111 -2.90 -17.80 -12.77
CA PRO A 111 -2.55 -17.75 -14.19
C PRO A 111 -1.20 -17.06 -14.40
N THR A 112 -0.51 -17.41 -15.48
CA THR A 112 0.68 -16.66 -15.92
C THR A 112 0.23 -15.31 -16.49
N LEU A 113 0.90 -14.24 -16.05
CA LEU A 113 0.63 -12.90 -16.55
C LEU A 113 1.32 -12.68 -17.91
N PRO A 114 0.62 -12.14 -18.92
CA PRO A 114 1.22 -11.78 -20.19
C PRO A 114 2.36 -10.76 -19.99
N PRO A 115 3.42 -10.80 -20.81
CA PRO A 115 4.54 -9.87 -20.70
C PRO A 115 4.12 -8.40 -20.73
N GLU A 116 3.08 -8.03 -21.48
CA GLU A 116 2.58 -6.65 -21.50
C GLU A 116 1.97 -6.20 -20.18
N ILE A 117 1.29 -7.09 -19.44
CA ILE A 117 0.73 -6.77 -18.12
C ILE A 117 1.85 -6.61 -17.11
N VAL A 118 2.87 -7.47 -17.18
CA VAL A 118 4.06 -7.37 -16.34
C VAL A 118 4.80 -6.05 -16.60
N ALA A 119 5.04 -5.70 -17.86
CA ALA A 119 5.73 -4.47 -18.23
C ALA A 119 4.96 -3.21 -17.78
N ARG A 120 3.65 -3.15 -18.03
CA ARG A 120 2.80 -2.01 -17.61
C ARG A 120 2.75 -1.87 -16.09
N THR A 121 2.72 -2.99 -15.38
CA THR A 121 2.78 -2.98 -13.91
C THR A 121 4.13 -2.42 -13.48
N LEU A 122 5.24 -2.95 -13.99
CA LEU A 122 6.59 -2.49 -13.66
C LEU A 122 6.79 -0.99 -13.91
N ASP A 123 6.37 -0.48 -15.07
CA ASP A 123 6.47 0.93 -15.43
C ASP A 123 5.77 1.82 -14.39
N LYS A 124 4.64 1.35 -13.84
CA LYS A 124 3.88 2.10 -12.83
C LYS A 124 4.54 2.12 -11.46
N TYR A 125 5.20 1.02 -11.04
CA TYR A 125 6.04 1.04 -9.84
C TYR A 125 7.25 1.95 -10.00
N LEU A 126 7.89 1.94 -11.18
CA LEU A 126 9.02 2.83 -11.46
C LEU A 126 8.59 4.30 -11.49
N GLU A 127 7.43 4.60 -12.08
CA GLU A 127 6.85 5.95 -12.07
C GLU A 127 6.56 6.40 -10.64
N ALA A 128 5.88 5.58 -9.84
CA ALA A 128 5.59 5.88 -8.44
C ALA A 128 6.88 6.12 -7.64
N TYR A 129 7.87 5.22 -7.76
CA TYR A 129 9.18 5.38 -7.12
C TYR A 129 9.84 6.70 -7.52
N ALA A 130 9.86 7.02 -8.81
CA ALA A 130 10.52 8.21 -9.31
C ALA A 130 9.87 9.49 -8.81
N ARG A 131 8.54 9.51 -8.77
CA ARG A 131 7.79 10.65 -8.24
C ARG A 131 7.96 10.80 -6.74
N ILE A 132 7.76 9.73 -5.97
CA ILE A 132 7.84 9.78 -4.50
C ILE A 132 9.25 10.14 -4.04
N THR A 133 10.29 9.60 -4.68
CA THR A 133 11.67 9.75 -4.20
C THR A 133 12.47 10.85 -4.91
N GLY A 134 11.99 11.34 -6.05
CA GLY A 134 12.73 12.23 -6.95
C GLY A 134 13.93 11.56 -7.63
N LYS A 135 14.00 10.22 -7.66
CA LYS A 135 15.14 9.44 -8.18
C LYS A 135 14.70 8.44 -9.23
N SER A 136 15.54 8.18 -10.23
CA SER A 136 15.31 7.05 -11.14
C SER A 136 15.90 5.75 -10.58
N LEU A 137 15.14 4.65 -10.64
CA LEU A 137 15.67 3.32 -10.34
C LEU A 137 16.16 2.66 -11.63
N ALA A 138 17.46 2.37 -11.71
CA ALA A 138 18.01 1.57 -12.80
C ALA A 138 17.87 0.09 -12.45
N LEU A 139 17.04 -0.64 -13.19
CA LEU A 139 16.94 -2.08 -13.05
C LEU A 139 18.18 -2.73 -13.69
N GLN A 140 18.85 -3.60 -12.95
CA GLN A 140 19.85 -4.48 -13.55
C GLN A 140 19.10 -5.53 -14.36
N ALA A 141 19.59 -5.82 -15.57
CA ALA A 141 19.05 -6.92 -16.37
C ALA A 141 19.21 -8.23 -15.57
N VAL A 142 18.11 -8.93 -15.37
CA VAL A 142 18.07 -10.30 -14.82
C VAL A 142 18.38 -11.28 -15.94
#